data_AF-A0A9N8DKA2-F1
#
_entry.id   AF-A0A9N8DKA2-F1
#
_cell.length_a   1.000
_cell.length_b   1.000
_cell.length_c   1.000
_cell.angle_alpha   90.00
_cell.angle_beta   90.00
_cell.angle_gamma   90.00
#
_symmetry.space_group_name_H-M   'P 1'
#
loop_
_entity.id
_entity.type
_entity.pdbx_description
1 polymer ?
#
loop_
_entity_poly.entity_id
_entity_poly.type
_entity_poly.pdbx_seq_one_letter_code
_entity_poly.pdbx_strand_id
1 'polypeptide(L)'
;MRPNTFVSILLLLAACLWQGSNAQFGIPKKSEASVDAGGEVQLSKEVLEIATSLTKTDPSLQEQDAVDIATLIYSAKNDKDTKQMLQKMKADQPEAFAGTAGLAALEIIKGLEQAYEELKMLEYLFQDKERALRVMEEDGLIHKDKLPLYKKNPDLLEADTRKGLYFMFVALAEAAGYL
;
A
#
# COMPACT_ATOMS: atom_id res chain seq x y z
N MET A 1 1.52 -22.13 22.98
CA MET A 1 1.13 -21.07 22.03
C MET A 1 2.26 -20.05 22.00
N ARG A 2 3.02 -19.97 20.90
CA ARG A 2 4.00 -18.91 20.72
C ARG A 2 3.25 -17.66 20.26
N PRO A 3 3.48 -16.48 20.83
CA PRO A 3 2.87 -15.25 20.33
C PRO A 3 3.35 -15.01 18.89
N ASN A 4 2.42 -14.72 17.98
CA ASN A 4 2.71 -14.32 16.61
C ASN A 4 3.48 -12.99 16.62
N THR A 5 4.80 -13.08 16.60
CA THR A 5 5.73 -11.93 16.55
C THR A 5 5.49 -11.03 15.34
N PHE A 6 4.90 -11.56 14.26
CA PHE A 6 4.52 -10.78 13.07
C PHE A 6 3.43 -9.73 13.34
N VAL A 7 2.44 -10.05 14.19
CA VAL A 7 1.35 -9.11 14.52
C VAL A 7 1.89 -7.93 15.35
N SER A 8 2.92 -8.16 16.15
CA SER A 8 3.55 -7.11 16.96
C SER A 8 4.42 -6.14 16.15
N ILE A 9 4.98 -6.58 15.01
CA ILE A 9 5.74 -5.70 14.10
C ILE A 9 4.78 -4.85 13.25
N LEU A 10 3.66 -5.44 12.81
CA LEU A 10 2.60 -4.74 12.09
C LEU A 10 2.02 -3.56 12.89
N LEU A 11 1.84 -3.76 14.20
CA LEU A 11 1.33 -2.74 15.13
C LEU A 11 2.35 -1.64 15.47
N LEU A 12 3.66 -1.93 15.42
CA LEU A 12 4.70 -0.94 15.72
C LEU A 12 4.91 0.05 14.55
N LEU A 13 4.75 -0.41 13.30
CA LEU A 13 4.85 0.44 12.11
C LEU A 13 3.64 1.38 11.95
N ALA A 14 2.45 0.95 12.38
CA ALA A 14 1.24 1.78 12.33
C ALA A 14 1.31 3.01 13.26
N ALA A 15 2.03 2.92 14.39
CA ALA A 15 2.06 3.99 15.41
C ALA A 15 2.90 5.22 15.01
N CYS A 16 3.78 5.13 13.99
CA CYS A 16 4.71 6.22 13.64
C CYS A 16 4.31 7.02 12.39
N LEU A 17 3.19 6.73 11.72
CA LEU A 17 2.85 7.30 10.41
C LEU A 17 1.97 8.55 10.45
N TRP A 18 1.81 9.18 11.61
CA TRP A 18 0.83 10.25 11.80
C TRP A 18 1.43 11.65 11.93
N GLN A 19 2.17 12.07 10.91
CA GLN A 19 2.33 13.50 10.61
C GLN A 19 1.51 13.87 9.38
N GLY A 20 0.55 14.77 9.59
CA GLY A 20 -0.42 15.21 8.60
C GLY A 20 0.26 15.77 7.34
N SER A 21 -0.09 15.19 6.19
CA SER A 21 0.14 15.81 4.88
C SER A 21 -1.07 15.47 4.04
N ASN A 22 -1.78 16.51 3.58
CA ASN A 22 -2.93 16.46 2.67
C ASN A 22 -2.47 16.13 1.24
N ALA A 23 -1.82 14.98 1.07
CA ALA A 23 -1.48 14.47 -0.24
C ALA A 23 -2.63 13.59 -0.72
N GLN A 24 -3.17 13.92 -1.89
CA GLN A 24 -4.17 13.12 -2.58
C GLN A 24 -3.48 11.89 -3.17
N PHE A 25 -3.17 10.90 -2.33
CA PHE A 25 -2.65 9.60 -2.74
C PHE A 25 -3.81 8.79 -3.34
N GLY A 26 -3.92 8.82 -4.66
CA GLY A 26 -4.93 8.09 -5.40
C GLY A 26 -4.34 6.82 -6.02
N ILE A 27 -4.97 5.67 -5.76
CA ILE A 27 -4.91 4.57 -6.72
C ILE A 27 -5.49 5.12 -8.02
N PRO A 28 -4.80 5.05 -9.17
CA PRO A 28 -5.36 5.54 -10.42
C PRO A 28 -6.67 4.81 -10.68
N LYS A 29 -7.79 5.55 -10.67
CA LYS A 29 -9.09 5.04 -11.12
C LYS A 29 -8.99 4.81 -12.62
N LYS A 30 -8.67 3.58 -12.99
CA LYS A 30 -8.31 3.13 -14.34
C LYS A 30 -6.94 3.67 -14.77
N SER A 31 -6.04 2.72 -14.95
CA SER A 31 -4.74 2.87 -15.58
C SER A 31 -4.88 3.65 -16.90
N GLU A 32 -3.86 4.46 -17.19
CA GLU A 32 -3.65 5.10 -18.49
C GLU A 32 -3.36 4.00 -19.53
N ALA A 33 -4.36 3.20 -19.84
CA ALA A 33 -4.41 2.33 -20.99
C ALA A 33 -4.54 3.24 -22.21
N SER A 34 -3.46 3.42 -22.97
CA SER A 34 -3.60 3.89 -24.35
C SER A 34 -4.21 2.74 -25.14
N VAL A 35 -5.49 2.88 -25.49
CA VAL A 35 -6.20 1.97 -26.38
C VAL A 35 -5.70 2.26 -27.79
N ASP A 36 -5.06 1.30 -28.44
CA ASP A 36 -4.72 1.43 -29.85
C ASP A 36 -5.99 1.36 -30.72
N ALA A 37 -5.86 1.68 -32.01
CA ALA A 37 -6.99 1.63 -32.94
C ALA A 37 -7.61 0.22 -33.13
N GLY A 38 -7.02 -0.82 -32.51
CA GLY A 38 -7.49 -2.20 -32.48
C GLY A 38 -8.16 -2.63 -31.17
N GLY A 39 -8.16 -1.79 -30.13
CA GLY A 39 -8.79 -2.11 -28.84
C GLY A 39 -7.89 -2.86 -27.85
N GLU A 40 -6.59 -3.04 -28.14
CA GLU A 40 -5.66 -3.67 -27.20
C GLU A 40 -5.10 -2.65 -26.19
N VAL A 41 -5.10 -3.03 -24.92
CA VAL A 41 -4.43 -2.29 -23.84
C VAL A 41 -2.94 -2.62 -23.89
N GLN A 42 -2.12 -1.72 -24.42
CA GLN A 42 -0.67 -1.88 -24.39
C GLN A 42 -0.13 -1.46 -23.02
N LEU A 43 0.25 -2.45 -22.21
CA LEU A 43 1.03 -2.22 -21.00
C LEU A 43 2.44 -1.75 -21.38
N SER A 44 3.05 -0.88 -20.56
CA SER A 44 4.43 -0.48 -20.78
C SER A 44 5.34 -1.71 -20.62
N LYS A 45 6.45 -1.73 -21.38
CA LYS A 45 7.45 -2.80 -21.29
C LYS A 45 7.94 -2.99 -19.84
N GLU A 46 8.09 -1.90 -19.10
CA GLU A 46 8.52 -1.91 -17.71
C GLU A 46 7.49 -2.59 -16.78
N VAL A 47 6.19 -2.35 -16.98
CA VAL A 47 5.13 -3.05 -16.22
C VAL A 47 5.19 -4.55 -16.46
N LEU A 48 5.38 -4.99 -17.71
CA LEU A 48 5.50 -6.41 -18.05
C LEU A 48 6.76 -7.04 -17.43
N GLU A 49 7.88 -6.31 -17.42
CA GLU A 49 9.14 -6.76 -16.80
C GLU A 49 8.98 -6.93 -15.28
N ILE A 50 8.31 -5.99 -14.60
CA ILE A 50 8.01 -6.09 -13.17
C ILE A 50 7.06 -7.27 -12.91
N ALA A 51 5.95 -7.40 -13.64
CA ALA A 51 5.00 -8.50 -13.46
C ALA A 51 5.64 -9.88 -13.67
N THR A 52 6.52 -10.01 -14.66
CA THR A 52 7.30 -11.24 -14.90
C THR A 52 8.26 -11.53 -13.73
N SER A 53 8.88 -10.49 -13.17
CA SER A 53 9.77 -10.63 -12.00
C SER A 53 9.00 -11.11 -10.75
N LEU A 54 7.80 -10.56 -10.53
CA LEU A 54 6.91 -10.95 -9.44
C LEU A 54 6.50 -12.43 -9.54
N THR A 55 5.96 -12.85 -10.69
CA THR A 55 5.50 -14.24 -10.92
C THR A 55 6.64 -15.26 -10.95
N LYS A 56 7.84 -14.85 -11.36
CA LYS A 56 9.04 -15.69 -11.26
C LYS A 56 9.45 -15.92 -9.80
N THR A 57 9.30 -14.91 -8.95
CA THR A 57 9.63 -14.99 -7.53
C THR A 57 8.57 -15.77 -6.76
N ASP A 58 7.30 -15.55 -7.10
CA ASP A 58 6.16 -16.26 -6.56
C ASP A 58 5.25 -16.81 -7.68
N PRO A 59 5.45 -18.08 -8.09
CA PRO A 59 4.61 -18.71 -9.10
C PRO A 59 3.16 -18.92 -8.68
N SER A 60 2.81 -18.70 -7.41
CA SER A 60 1.42 -18.80 -6.92
C SER A 60 0.63 -17.50 -7.10
N LEU A 61 1.31 -16.37 -7.36
CA LEU A 61 0.68 -15.09 -7.60
C LEU A 61 -0.10 -15.13 -8.92
N GLN A 62 -1.36 -14.69 -8.90
CA GLN A 62 -2.16 -14.66 -10.12
C GLN A 62 -1.58 -13.64 -11.11
N GLU A 63 -1.63 -13.96 -12.40
CA GLU A 63 -1.08 -13.12 -13.46
C GLU A 63 -1.68 -11.70 -13.43
N GLN A 64 -3.00 -11.61 -13.21
CA GLN A 64 -3.69 -10.33 -13.12
C GLN A 64 -3.21 -9.50 -11.92
N ASP A 65 -3.10 -10.11 -10.74
CA ASP A 65 -2.60 -9.41 -9.54
C ASP A 65 -1.15 -8.96 -9.73
N ALA A 66 -0.31 -9.77 -10.40
CA ALA A 66 1.05 -9.38 -10.74
C ALA A 66 1.10 -8.16 -11.67
N VAL A 67 0.23 -8.10 -12.67
CA VAL A 67 0.10 -6.94 -13.58
C VAL A 67 -0.38 -5.70 -12.84
N ASP A 68 -1.35 -5.85 -11.95
CA ASP A 68 -1.92 -4.72 -11.21
C ASP A 68 -0.94 -4.15 -10.18
N ILE A 69 -0.23 -5.03 -9.46
CA ILE A 69 0.86 -4.65 -8.56
C ILE A 69 1.98 -3.96 -9.35
N ALA A 70 2.39 -4.53 -10.49
CA ALA A 70 3.41 -3.93 -11.35
C ALA A 70 3.01 -2.54 -11.86
N THR A 71 1.73 -2.36 -12.21
CA THR A 71 1.18 -1.07 -12.62
C THR A 71 1.25 -0.06 -11.47
N LEU A 72 0.86 -0.47 -10.25
CA LEU A 72 0.91 0.40 -9.08
C LEU A 72 2.35 0.79 -8.71
N ILE A 73 3.30 -0.14 -8.81
CA ILE A 73 4.74 0.11 -8.64
C ILE A 73 5.23 1.12 -9.68
N TYR A 74 4.90 0.91 -10.96
CA TYR A 74 5.27 1.82 -12.04
C TYR A 74 4.73 3.23 -11.81
N SER A 75 3.47 3.37 -11.38
CA SER A 75 2.89 4.66 -11.02
C SER A 75 3.63 5.31 -9.84
N ALA A 76 3.89 4.55 -8.77
CA ALA A 76 4.63 5.02 -7.59
C ALA A 76 6.05 5.50 -7.94
N LYS A 77 6.75 4.77 -8.80
CA LYS A 77 8.10 5.10 -9.28
C LYS A 77 8.14 6.41 -10.08
N ASN A 78 7.06 6.75 -10.76
CA ASN A 78 6.98 7.95 -11.59
C ASN A 78 6.33 9.14 -10.88
N ASP A 79 5.70 8.92 -9.73
CA ASP A 79 5.09 9.97 -8.93
C ASP A 79 6.11 10.76 -8.10
N LYS A 80 6.00 12.10 -8.14
CA LYS A 80 6.93 13.00 -7.45
C LYS A 80 6.67 13.02 -5.94
N ASP A 81 5.41 12.95 -5.53
CA ASP A 81 5.04 13.03 -4.13
C ASP A 81 5.48 11.75 -3.40
N THR A 82 5.34 10.60 -4.05
CA THR A 82 5.85 9.31 -3.58
C THR A 82 7.36 9.33 -3.41
N LYS A 83 8.13 9.96 -4.32
CA LYS A 83 9.58 10.10 -4.16
C LYS A 83 9.95 10.95 -2.94
N GLN A 84 9.28 12.09 -2.74
CA GLN A 84 9.53 12.95 -1.59
C GLN A 84 9.17 12.25 -0.27
N MET A 85 8.05 11.53 -0.28
CA MET A 85 7.60 10.71 0.82
C MET A 85 8.63 9.63 1.18
N LEU A 86 9.12 8.87 0.20
CA LEU A 86 10.18 7.86 0.40
C LEU A 86 11.45 8.46 0.99
N GLN A 87 11.89 9.62 0.48
CA GLN A 87 13.06 10.33 1.01
C GLN A 87 12.85 10.72 2.48
N LYS A 88 11.68 11.28 2.81
CA LYS A 88 11.34 11.63 4.19
C LYS A 88 11.28 10.40 5.08
N MET A 89 10.68 9.31 4.62
CA MET A 89 10.59 8.06 5.38
C MET A 89 11.96 7.46 5.68
N LYS A 90 12.86 7.42 4.69
CA LYS A 90 14.23 6.93 4.88
C LYS A 90 15.02 7.79 5.89
N ALA A 91 14.73 9.09 5.96
CA ALA A 91 15.34 10.00 6.92
C ALA A 91 14.75 9.86 8.33
N ASP A 92 13.42 9.77 8.44
CA ASP A 92 12.71 9.74 9.72
C ASP A 92 12.77 8.35 10.38
N GLN A 93 12.82 7.28 9.58
CA GLN A 93 12.72 5.89 10.03
C GLN A 93 13.66 4.94 9.26
N PRO A 94 14.99 5.13 9.35
CA PRO A 94 15.95 4.29 8.63
C PRO A 94 15.84 2.80 9.02
N GLU A 95 15.45 2.52 10.27
CA GLU A 95 15.30 1.15 10.77
C GLU A 95 14.12 0.39 10.14
N ALA A 96 13.05 1.11 9.73
CA ALA A 96 11.90 0.50 9.06
C ALA A 96 12.28 -0.12 7.70
N PHE A 97 13.28 0.46 7.02
CA PHE A 97 13.83 -0.06 5.76
C PHE A 97 14.99 -1.04 5.99
N ALA A 98 15.71 -0.94 7.11
CA ALA A 98 16.71 -1.93 7.49
C ALA A 98 16.06 -3.29 7.83
N GLY A 99 14.87 -3.27 8.46
CA GLY A 99 14.12 -4.47 8.81
C GLY A 99 13.64 -5.29 7.60
N THR A 100 13.43 -4.64 6.44
CA THR A 100 13.01 -5.32 5.21
C THR A 100 14.18 -5.90 4.42
N ALA A 101 15.40 -5.42 4.63
CA ALA A 101 16.61 -5.95 3.98
C ALA A 101 16.95 -7.40 4.37
N GLY A 102 16.37 -7.91 5.47
CA GLY A 102 16.53 -9.30 5.93
C GLY A 102 15.41 -10.24 5.50
N LEU A 103 14.34 -9.74 4.87
CA LEU A 103 13.22 -10.56 4.43
C LEU A 103 13.58 -11.32 3.15
N ALA A 104 13.06 -12.54 3.02
CA ALA A 104 13.20 -13.27 1.77
C ALA A 104 12.40 -12.57 0.66
N ALA A 105 12.89 -12.59 -0.58
CA ALA A 105 12.20 -11.97 -1.70
C ALA A 105 10.73 -12.42 -1.80
N LEU A 106 10.47 -13.71 -1.57
CA LEU A 106 9.11 -14.26 -1.54
C LEU A 106 8.22 -13.62 -0.47
N GLU A 107 8.74 -13.35 0.73
CA GLU A 107 7.98 -12.71 1.80
C GLU A 107 7.64 -11.25 1.44
N ILE A 108 8.55 -10.55 0.77
CA ILE A 108 8.31 -9.19 0.28
C ILE A 108 7.20 -9.20 -0.79
N ILE A 109 7.22 -10.16 -1.72
CA ILE A 109 6.17 -10.29 -2.75
C ILE A 109 4.81 -10.63 -2.12
N LYS A 110 4.78 -11.54 -1.14
CA LYS A 110 3.54 -11.82 -0.38
C LYS A 110 3.04 -10.60 0.39
N GLY A 111 3.94 -9.78 0.93
CA GLY A 111 3.59 -8.51 1.53
C GLY A 111 2.98 -7.52 0.52
N LEU A 112 3.54 -7.45 -0.69
CA LEU A 112 3.00 -6.60 -1.77
C LEU A 112 1.60 -7.04 -2.21
N GLU A 113 1.41 -8.36 -2.38
CA GLU A 113 0.10 -8.96 -2.68
C GLU A 113 -0.92 -8.60 -1.60
N GLN A 114 -0.58 -8.82 -0.33
CA GLN A 114 -1.46 -8.49 0.80
C GLN A 114 -1.78 -6.99 0.86
N ALA A 115 -0.78 -6.12 0.73
CA ALA A 115 -0.99 -4.67 0.77
C ALA A 115 -1.89 -4.19 -0.38
N TYR A 116 -1.74 -4.79 -1.57
CA TYR A 116 -2.60 -4.52 -2.72
C TYR A 116 -4.04 -4.97 -2.48
N GLU A 117 -4.25 -6.17 -1.95
CA GLU A 117 -5.59 -6.65 -1.58
C GLU A 117 -6.24 -5.78 -0.50
N GLU A 118 -5.49 -5.35 0.51
CA GLU A 118 -5.99 -4.43 1.53
C GLU A 118 -6.40 -3.08 0.93
N LEU A 119 -5.61 -2.54 0.00
CA LEU A 119 -5.96 -1.32 -0.73
C LEU A 119 -7.27 -1.45 -1.53
N LYS A 120 -7.53 -2.62 -2.14
CA LYS A 120 -8.81 -2.93 -2.79
C LYS A 120 -9.94 -3.03 -1.76
N MET A 121 -9.72 -3.72 -0.65
CA MET A 121 -10.72 -3.89 0.40
C MET A 121 -11.15 -2.56 1.03
N LEU A 122 -10.28 -1.54 1.07
CA LEU A 122 -10.67 -0.21 1.54
C LEU A 122 -11.84 0.38 0.76
N GLU A 123 -11.90 0.15 -0.56
CA GLU A 123 -13.01 0.66 -1.37
C GLU A 123 -14.35 0.08 -0.94
N TYR A 124 -14.36 -1.16 -0.45
CA TYR A 124 -15.54 -1.83 0.09
C TYR A 124 -15.82 -1.41 1.53
N LEU A 125 -14.79 -1.32 2.37
CA LEU A 125 -14.92 -0.94 3.78
C LEU A 125 -15.53 0.47 3.91
N PHE A 126 -15.03 1.42 3.12
CA PHE A 126 -15.43 2.82 3.19
C PHE A 126 -16.58 3.20 2.25
N GLN A 127 -17.31 2.23 1.68
CA GLN A 127 -18.60 2.52 1.03
C GLN A 127 -19.61 3.15 2.00
N ASP A 128 -19.59 2.68 3.26
CA ASP A 128 -20.31 3.27 4.39
C ASP A 128 -19.29 3.67 5.45
N LYS A 129 -18.83 4.93 5.38
CA LYS A 129 -17.75 5.46 6.23
C LYS A 129 -18.15 5.53 7.69
N GLU A 130 -19.43 5.77 7.98
CA GLU A 130 -19.94 5.79 9.35
C GLU A 130 -19.96 4.38 9.94
N ARG A 131 -20.33 3.38 9.14
CA ARG A 131 -20.22 1.98 9.56
C ARG A 131 -18.76 1.58 9.74
N ALA A 132 -17.87 1.94 8.82
CA ALA A 132 -16.44 1.67 8.94
C ALA A 132 -15.87 2.26 10.23
N LEU A 133 -16.18 3.52 10.53
CA LEU A 133 -15.78 4.19 11.77
C LEU A 133 -16.25 3.43 13.02
N ARG A 134 -17.52 3.01 13.07
CA ARG A 134 -18.05 2.27 14.23
C ARG A 134 -17.34 0.93 14.42
N VAL A 135 -17.19 0.15 13.35
CA VAL A 135 -16.53 -1.16 13.41
C VAL A 135 -15.06 -1.00 13.84
N MET A 136 -14.35 -0.03 13.28
CA MET A 136 -12.95 0.23 13.64
C MET A 136 -12.78 0.79 15.06
N GLU A 137 -13.77 1.53 15.58
CA GLU A 137 -13.81 1.95 16.99
C GLU A 137 -14.04 0.74 17.91
N GLU A 138 -15.00 -0.13 17.58
CA GLU A 138 -15.33 -1.35 18.33
C GLU A 138 -14.15 -2.32 18.39
N ASP A 139 -13.43 -2.48 17.27
CA ASP A 139 -12.24 -3.33 17.16
C ASP A 139 -10.97 -2.69 17.76
N GLY A 140 -11.06 -1.43 18.24
CA GLY A 140 -9.93 -0.73 18.85
C GLY A 140 -8.81 -0.35 17.87
N LEU A 141 -9.13 -0.26 16.57
CA LEU A 141 -8.19 0.09 15.50
C LEU A 141 -7.94 1.61 15.41
N ILE A 142 -8.75 2.40 16.11
CA ILE A 142 -8.63 3.86 16.14
C ILE A 142 -8.08 4.29 17.51
N HIS A 143 -7.00 5.07 17.49
CA HIS A 143 -6.48 5.65 18.71
C HIS A 143 -7.48 6.65 19.32
N LYS A 144 -7.66 6.56 20.65
CA LYS A 144 -8.70 7.28 21.40
C LYS A 144 -8.63 8.81 21.26
N ASP A 145 -7.44 9.36 21.05
CA ASP A 145 -7.18 10.78 20.85
C ASP A 145 -7.66 11.30 19.49
N LYS A 146 -7.66 10.44 18.46
CA LYS A 146 -8.11 10.77 17.10
C LYS A 146 -9.59 10.48 16.86
N LEU A 147 -10.19 9.63 17.68
CA LEU A 147 -11.60 9.27 17.55
C LEU A 147 -12.55 10.50 17.45
N PRO A 148 -12.38 11.58 18.24
CA PRO A 148 -13.21 12.79 18.08
C PRO A 148 -13.04 13.49 16.73
N LEU A 149 -11.86 13.40 16.11
CA LEU A 149 -11.61 13.95 14.77
C LEU A 149 -12.36 13.14 13.72
N TYR A 150 -12.23 11.81 13.75
CA TYR A 150 -12.87 10.94 12.77
C TYR A 150 -14.39 10.87 12.92
N LYS A 151 -14.94 10.99 14.14
CA LYS A 151 -16.39 11.15 14.37
C LYS A 151 -16.97 12.42 13.76
N LYS A 152 -16.16 13.48 13.62
CA LYS A 152 -16.57 14.73 12.96
C LYS A 152 -16.40 14.67 11.45
N ASN A 153 -15.46 13.86 10.98
CA ASN A 153 -15.15 13.72 9.56
C ASN A 153 -14.61 12.30 9.26
N PRO A 154 -15.50 11.35 8.94
CA PRO A 154 -15.12 9.98 8.58
C PRO A 154 -14.29 9.89 7.28
N ASP A 155 -14.34 10.90 6.41
CA ASP A 155 -13.50 10.94 5.20
C ASP A 155 -12.01 11.01 5.57
N LEU A 156 -11.67 11.65 6.70
CA LEU A 156 -10.28 11.69 7.18
C LEU A 156 -9.80 10.31 7.61
N LEU A 157 -10.67 9.46 8.16
CA LEU A 157 -10.30 8.11 8.54
C LEU A 157 -9.97 7.28 7.29
N GLU A 158 -10.78 7.38 6.24
CA GLU A 158 -10.50 6.72 4.96
C GLU A 158 -9.15 7.19 4.39
N ALA A 159 -8.96 8.51 4.32
CA ALA A 159 -7.75 9.10 3.74
C ALA A 159 -6.49 8.67 4.51
N ASP A 160 -6.53 8.72 5.84
CA ASP A 160 -5.40 8.30 6.68
C ASP A 160 -5.12 6.79 6.54
N THR A 161 -6.18 5.96 6.50
CA THR A 161 -6.03 4.50 6.36
C THR A 161 -5.47 4.14 4.99
N ARG A 162 -6.00 4.75 3.92
CA ARG A 162 -5.52 4.56 2.55
C ARG A 162 -4.08 4.98 2.40
N LYS A 163 -3.71 6.13 2.97
CA LYS A 163 -2.34 6.63 2.98
C LYS A 163 -1.40 5.67 3.71
N GLY A 164 -1.80 5.16 4.88
CA GLY A 164 -1.00 4.18 5.63
C GLY A 164 -0.74 2.89 4.85
N LEU A 165 -1.77 2.34 4.21
CA LEU A 165 -1.63 1.14 3.37
C LEU A 165 -0.80 1.39 2.10
N TYR A 166 -1.00 2.54 1.45
CA TYR A 166 -0.17 2.92 0.31
C TYR A 166 1.30 3.07 0.69
N PHE A 167 1.58 3.61 1.88
CA PHE A 167 2.95 3.74 2.39
C PHE A 167 3.59 2.39 2.63
N MET A 168 2.86 1.44 3.22
CA MET A 168 3.32 0.07 3.40
C MET A 168 3.64 -0.59 2.04
N PHE A 169 2.75 -0.44 1.06
CA PHE A 169 2.97 -0.94 -0.29
C PHE A 169 4.25 -0.37 -0.91
N VAL A 170 4.43 0.96 -0.86
CA VAL A 170 5.60 1.64 -1.42
C VAL A 170 6.89 1.23 -0.70
N ALA A 171 6.88 1.07 0.62
CA ALA A 171 8.03 0.61 1.37
C ALA A 171 8.45 -0.82 1.00
N LEU A 172 7.48 -1.72 0.76
CA LEU A 172 7.74 -3.07 0.28
C LEU A 172 8.26 -3.08 -1.17
N ALA A 173 7.73 -2.23 -2.03
CA ALA A 173 8.18 -2.10 -3.42
C ALA A 173 9.62 -1.57 -3.51
N GLU A 174 9.97 -0.61 -2.65
CA GLU A 174 11.34 -0.14 -2.47
C GLU A 174 12.25 -1.27 -1.94
N ALA A 175 11.80 -2.03 -0.93
CA ALA A 175 12.58 -3.15 -0.38
C ALA A 175 12.81 -4.28 -1.40
N ALA A 176 11.86 -4.49 -2.31
CA ALA A 176 12.00 -5.41 -3.44
C ALA A 176 12.95 -4.87 -4.55
N GLY A 177 13.37 -3.62 -4.46
CA GLY A 177 14.27 -2.98 -5.44
C GLY A 177 13.57 -2.47 -6.70
N TYR A 178 12.26 -2.20 -6.64
CA TYR A 178 11.51 -1.71 -7.80
C TYR A 178 11.41 -0.17 -7.89
N LEU A 179 11.70 0.56 -6.81
CA LEU A 179 11.57 2.03 -6.71
C LEU A 179 12.92 2.75 -6.67
#